data_AF-X8HHY2-F1
#
_entry.id   AF-X8HHY2-F1
#
_cell.length_a   1.000
_cell.length_b   1.000
_cell.length_c   1.000
_cell.angle_alpha   90.00
_cell.angle_beta   90.00
_cell.angle_gamma   90.00
#
_symmetry.space_group_name_H-M   'P 1'
#
loop_
_entity.id
_entity.type
_entity.pdbx_description
1 polymer ?
#
loop_
_entity_poly.entity_id
_entity_poly.type
_entity_poly.pdbx_seq_one_letter_code
_entity_poly.pdbx_strand_id
1 'polypeptide(L)' 'MKTTKSFGEYPKYSLHDARVQKIAYADGNLTFTFDYIFSYENGDEQTHKAKIVFEKCDVDDLEILVFNSTICK' A
#
# COMPACT_ATOMS: atom_id res chain seq x y z
N MET A 1 -8.03 -24.06 4.96
CA MET A 1 -6.83 -23.37 4.44
C MET A 1 -5.91 -23.08 5.61
N LYS A 2 -4.70 -23.66 5.64
CA LYS A 2 -3.68 -23.37 6.67
C LYS A 2 -2.69 -22.38 6.06
N THR A 3 -2.73 -21.12 6.49
CA THR A 3 -1.77 -20.10 6.08
C THR A 3 -0.62 -20.10 7.07
N THR A 4 0.46 -20.82 6.75
CA THR A 4 1.75 -20.68 7.43
C THR A 4 2.40 -19.39 6.94
N LYS A 5 2.40 -18.33 7.76
CA LYS A 5 3.24 -17.15 7.53
C LYS A 5 4.49 -17.28 8.39
N SER A 6 5.62 -17.61 7.79
CA SER A 6 6.93 -17.29 8.35
C SER A 6 7.16 -15.80 8.10
N PHE A 7 6.97 -14.96 9.12
CA PHE A 7 7.41 -13.58 9.04
C PHE A 7 8.95 -13.61 9.04
N GLY A 8 9.58 -13.29 7.90
CA GLY A 8 11.01 -13.07 7.82
C GLY A 8 11.41 -11.80 8.57
N GLU A 9 12.51 -11.15 8.16
CA GLU A 9 12.76 -9.76 8.58
C GLU A 9 11.54 -8.89 8.21
N TYR A 10 11.10 -8.05 9.15
CA TYR A 10 9.98 -7.14 8.92
C TYR A 10 10.26 -6.30 7.67
N PRO A 11 9.26 -6.08 6.80
CA PRO A 11 9.44 -5.21 5.64
C PRO A 11 9.92 -3.83 6.11
N LYS A 12 10.99 -3.32 5.48
CA LYS A 12 11.63 -2.02 5.83
C LYS A 12 10.62 -0.87 5.87
N TYR A 13 9.61 -0.92 5.02
CA TYR A 13 8.60 0.12 4.89
C TYR A 13 7.26 -0.33 5.48
N SER A 14 6.66 0.55 6.26
CA SER A 14 5.35 0.39 6.88
C SER A 14 4.30 1.22 6.13
N LEU A 15 3.13 0.60 5.94
CA LEU A 15 1.92 1.26 5.44
C LEU A 15 1.02 1.78 6.58
N HIS A 16 1.51 1.75 7.82
CA HIS A 16 0.84 2.40 8.95
C HIS A 16 0.57 3.87 8.61
N ASP A 17 -0.66 4.33 8.80
CA ASP A 17 -1.16 5.67 8.44
C ASP A 17 -0.97 6.11 6.97
N ALA A 18 -0.55 5.21 6.09
CA ALA A 18 -0.35 5.54 4.68
C ALA A 18 -1.68 5.86 4.00
N ARG A 19 -1.71 6.96 3.24
CA ARG A 19 -2.90 7.40 2.50
C ARG A 19 -2.67 7.30 1.01
N VAL A 20 -3.50 6.51 0.32
CA VAL A 20 -3.49 6.45 -1.14
C VAL A 20 -4.10 7.74 -1.70
N GLN A 21 -3.32 8.52 -2.42
CA GLN A 21 -3.77 9.72 -3.12
C GLN A 21 -4.35 9.43 -4.50
N LYS A 22 -3.83 8.39 -5.16
CA LYS A 22 -4.26 8.02 -6.51
C LYS A 22 -4.19 6.52 -6.70
N ILE A 23 -5.24 5.98 -7.29
CA ILE A 23 -5.31 4.63 -7.83
C ILE A 23 -5.36 4.76 -9.35
N ALA A 24 -4.53 4.01 -10.07
CA ALA A 24 -4.52 3.99 -11.53
C ALA A 24 -4.35 2.56 -12.02
N TYR A 25 -5.08 2.18 -13.08
CA TYR A 25 -4.88 0.93 -13.78
C TYR A 25 -4.49 1.23 -15.23
N ALA A 26 -3.36 0.70 -15.66
CA ALA A 26 -2.84 0.85 -17.03
C ALA A 26 -1.92 -0.33 -17.36
N ASP A 27 -1.96 -0.80 -18.60
CA ASP A 27 -1.07 -1.86 -19.11
C ASP A 27 -1.02 -3.14 -18.25
N GLY A 28 -2.17 -3.53 -17.67
CA GLY A 28 -2.27 -4.71 -16.79
C GLY A 28 -1.73 -4.50 -15.38
N ASN A 29 -1.37 -3.27 -15.01
CA ASN A 29 -0.79 -2.94 -13.71
C ASN A 29 -1.72 -2.01 -12.91
N LEU A 30 -1.98 -2.38 -11.66
CA LEU A 30 -2.69 -1.52 -10.70
C LEU A 30 -1.66 -0.79 -9.83
N THR A 31 -1.67 0.54 -9.88
CA THR A 31 -0.71 1.39 -9.16
C THR A 31 -1.42 2.21 -8.10
N PHE A 32 -0.96 2.09 -6.85
CA PHE A 32 -1.34 2.96 -5.75
C PHE A 32 -0.23 3.96 -5.49
N THR A 33 -0.54 5.25 -5.59
CA THR A 33 0.37 6.35 -5.23
C THR A 33 0.00 6.84 -3.84
N PHE A 34 0.95 6.81 -2.93
CA PHE A 34 0.76 7.22 -1.55
C PHE A 34 1.22 8.66 -1.34
N ASP A 35 0.61 9.35 -0.38
CA ASP A 35 1.12 10.63 0.11
C ASP A 35 2.52 10.44 0.72
N TYR A 36 2.59 9.53 1.70
CA TYR A 36 3.81 9.00 2.24
C TYR A 36 3.61 7.57 2.78
N ILE A 37 4.72 6.86 2.97
CA ILE A 37 4.88 5.65 3.77
C ILE A 37 6.01 5.89 4.78
N PHE A 38 6.11 5.05 5.81
CA PHE A 38 7.14 5.21 6.84
C PHE A 38 8.19 4.11 6.81
N SER A 39 9.37 4.41 7.33
CA SER A 39 10.34 3.41 7.76
C SER A 39 11.03 3.90 9.03
N TYR A 40 11.51 2.99 9.86
CA TYR A 40 12.40 3.35 10.96
C TYR A 40 13.85 3.07 10.56
N GLU A 41 14.71 4.09 10.65
CA GLU A 41 16.15 3.95 10.46
C GLU A 41 16.84 4.47 11.73
N ASN A 42 17.63 3.62 12.38
CA ASN A 42 18.33 3.95 13.64
C ASN A 42 17.42 4.46 14.78
N GLY A 43 16.13 4.09 14.76
CA GLY A 43 15.13 4.53 15.75
C GLY A 43 14.38 5.80 15.36
N ASP A 44 14.79 6.47 14.28
CA ASP A 44 14.10 7.66 13.76
C ASP A 44 13.11 7.28 12.67
N GLU A 45 11.93 7.90 12.73
CA GLU A 45 10.90 7.76 11.71
C GLU A 45 11.25 8.59 10.47
N GLN A 46 11.19 7.94 9.30
CA GLN A 46 11.44 8.56 8.00
C GLN A 46 10.21 8.40 7.12
N THR A 47 9.78 9.50 6.48
CA THR A 47 8.67 9.50 5.52
C THR A 47 9.17 9.44 4.09
N HIS A 48 8.54 8.62 3.26
CA HIS A 48 8.90 8.44 1.85
C HIS A 48 7.71 8.59 0.94
N LYS A 49 7.87 9.29 -0.18
CA LYS A 49 6.91 9.22 -1.28
C LYS A 49 7.08 7.88 -1.98
N ALA A 50 5.99 7.16 -2.17
CA ALA A 50 6.06 5.83 -2.71
C ALA A 50 4.89 5.49 -3.62
N LYS A 51 5.13 4.49 -4.48
CA LYS A 51 4.12 3.84 -5.28
C LYS A 51 4.23 2.34 -5.06
N ILE A 52 3.09 1.67 -4.91
CA ILE A 52 3.01 0.20 -4.99
C ILE A 52 2.40 -0.14 -6.33
N VAL A 53 3.08 -1.00 -7.09
CA VAL A 53 2.62 -1.51 -8.37
C VAL A 53 2.29 -2.98 -8.20
N PHE A 54 1.04 -3.33 -8.40
CA PHE A 54 0.60 -4.70 -8.55
C PHE A 54 0.64 -5.04 -10.03
N GLU A 55 1.59 -5.91 -10.39
CA GLU A 55 1.81 -6.30 -11.78
C GLU A 55 0.89 -7.45 -12.19
N LYS A 56 0.55 -7.51 -13.48
CA LYS A 56 -0.29 -8.59 -14.06
C LYS A 56 -1.61 -8.75 -13.28
N CYS A 57 -2.18 -7.64 -12.86
CA CYS A 57 -3.47 -7.62 -12.19
C CYS A 57 -4.57 -8.01 -13.17
N ASP A 58 -5.32 -9.04 -12.81
CA ASP A 58 -6.61 -9.30 -13.43
C ASP A 58 -7.64 -8.37 -12.77
N VAL A 59 -7.89 -7.22 -13.38
CA VAL A 59 -8.75 -6.18 -12.80
C VAL A 59 -10.23 -6.61 -12.78
N ASP A 60 -10.61 -7.54 -13.65
CA ASP A 60 -11.99 -8.03 -13.74
C ASP A 60 -12.38 -8.83 -12.48
N ASP A 61 -11.39 -9.37 -11.76
CA ASP A 61 -11.54 -10.08 -10.48
C ASP A 61 -11.39 -9.16 -9.24
N LEU A 62 -11.26 -7.84 -9.42
CA LEU A 62 -11.06 -6.89 -8.32
C LEU A 62 -12.32 -6.07 -8.00
N GLU A 63 -12.67 -6.03 -6.72
CA GLU A 63 -13.65 -5.07 -6.19
C GLU A 63 -12.92 -3.98 -5.39
N ILE A 64 -12.91 -2.75 -5.92
CA ILE A 64 -12.26 -1.59 -5.27
C ILE A 64 -13.33 -0.61 -4.80
N LEU A 65 -13.46 -0.46 -3.48
CA LEU A 65 -14.33 0.52 -2.85
C LEU A 65 -13.53 1.77 -2.46
N VAL A 66 -13.92 2.92 -3.02
CA VAL A 66 -13.31 4.21 -2.72
C VAL A 66 -14.25 5.03 -1.86
N PHE A 67 -13.85 5.32 -0.63
CA PHE A 67 -14.59 6.19 0.28
C PHE A 67 -13.99 7.59 0.26
N ASN A 68 -14.82 8.61 0.09
CA ASN A 68 -14.42 10.01 0.16
C ASN A 68 -14.77 10.67 1.52
N SER A 69 -15.25 9.89 2.48
CA SER A 69 -15.68 10.35 3.80
C SER A 69 -14.86 9.69 4.91
N THR A 70 -14.35 10.50 5.83
CA THR A 70 -13.71 10.03 7.06
C THR A 70 -14.68 10.14 8.23
N ILE A 71 -14.91 9.04 8.95
CA ILE A 71 -15.87 9.00 10.07
C ILE A 71 -15.25 9.50 11.39
N CYS A 72 -13.92 9.61 11.48
CA CYS A 72 -13.23 10.13 12.67
C CYS A 72 -12.23 11.25 12.34
N LYS A 73 -12.13 12.23 13.24
CA LYS A 73 -11.03 13.19 13.39
C LYS A 73 -10.13 12.74 14.53
#